data_AF-A0A2N1IIX1-F1
#
_entry.id   AF-A0A2N1IIX1-F1
#
_cell.length_a   1.000
_cell.length_b   1.000
_cell.length_c   1.000
_cell.angle_alpha   90.00
_cell.angle_beta   90.00
_cell.angle_gamma   90.00
#
_symmetry.space_group_name_H-M   'P 1'
#
loop_
_entity.id
_entity.type
_entity.pdbx_description
1 polymer ?
#
loop_
_entity_poly.entity_id
_entity_poly.type
_entity_poly.pdbx_seq_one_letter_code
_entity_poly.pdbx_strand_id
1 'polypeptide(L)'
;MEYITVFFGSLLTVYMLGINSQLVRDKNCVGAFSLAWFISLSNMLYIKVFVMSDEFMLTYLCSALGSGIGIVLSIITYSKVYELLSKRSTNEKQYH
;
A
#
# COMPACT_ATOMS: atom_id res chain seq x y z
N MET A 1 18.26 -12.72 -1.23
CA MET A 1 17.89 -11.52 -0.45
C MET A 1 17.23 -10.48 -1.35
N GLU A 2 17.83 -10.16 -2.51
CA GLU A 2 17.32 -9.13 -3.44
C GLU A 2 15.87 -9.35 -3.91
N TYR A 3 15.51 -10.55 -4.38
CA TYR A 3 14.14 -10.84 -4.85
C TYR A 3 13.06 -10.70 -3.77
N ILE A 4 13.38 -11.04 -2.52
CA ILE A 4 12.46 -10.89 -1.39
C ILE A 4 12.25 -9.40 -1.10
N THR A 5 13.32 -8.60 -1.13
CA THR A 5 13.23 -7.16 -0.95
C THR A 5 12.48 -6.48 -2.09
N VAL A 6 12.64 -6.94 -3.33
CA VAL A 6 11.88 -6.47 -4.50
C VAL A 6 10.41 -6.81 -4.36
N PHE A 7 10.09 -8.04 -3.95
CA PHE A 7 8.71 -8.49 -3.73
C PHE A 7 8.02 -7.71 -2.62
N PHE A 8 8.65 -7.58 -1.44
CA PHE A 8 8.07 -6.81 -0.33
C PHE A 8 8.07 -5.31 -0.61
N GLY A 9 9.07 -4.79 -1.32
CA GLY A 9 9.15 -3.40 -1.72
C GLY A 9 8.02 -3.04 -2.69
N SER A 10 7.77 -3.85 -3.72
CA SER A 10 6.67 -3.63 -4.65
C SER A 10 5.31 -3.79 -3.95
N LEU A 11 5.15 -4.84 -3.13
CA LEU A 11 3.95 -5.09 -2.34
C LEU A 11 3.62 -3.91 -1.44
N LEU A 12 4.58 -3.44 -0.64
CA LEU A 12 4.37 -2.35 0.31
C LEU A 12 4.07 -1.03 -0.41
N THR A 13 4.81 -0.73 -1.48
CA THR A 13 4.63 0.49 -2.27
C THR A 13 3.22 0.55 -2.85
N VAL A 14 2.77 -0.54 -3.47
CA VAL A 14 1.46 -0.61 -4.12
C VAL A 14 0.32 -0.67 -3.10
N TYR A 15 0.52 -1.39 -2.00
CA TYR A 15 -0.42 -1.43 -0.87
C TYR A 15 -0.65 -0.03 -0.28
N MET A 16 0.43 0.70 0.01
CA MET A 16 0.35 2.06 0.53
C MET A 16 -0.26 3.03 -0.50
N LEU A 17 0.04 2.87 -1.79
CA LEU A 17 -0.57 3.63 -2.89
C LEU A 17 -2.09 3.46 -2.93
N GLY A 18 -2.58 2.22 -2.80
CA GLY A 18 -4.00 1.94 -2.80
C GLY A 18 -4.71 2.59 -1.61
N ILE A 19 -4.11 2.53 -0.41
CA ILE A 19 -4.64 3.21 0.78
C ILE A 19 -4.60 4.73 0.61
N ASN A 20 -3.51 5.28 0.06
CA ASN A 20 -3.38 6.71 -0.17
C ASN A 20 -4.44 7.23 -1.15
N SER A 21 -4.71 6.50 -2.25
CA SER A 21 -5.77 6.82 -3.20
C SER A 21 -7.15 6.94 -2.54
N GLN A 22 -7.43 6.10 -1.56
CA GLN A 22 -8.69 6.10 -0.83
C GLN A 22 -8.74 7.21 0.24
N LEU A 23 -7.64 7.48 0.94
CA LEU A 23 -7.55 8.62 1.88
C LEU A 23 -7.74 9.98 1.19
N VAL A 24 -7.19 10.13 -0.02
CA VAL A 24 -7.43 11.32 -0.84
C VAL A 24 -8.91 11.44 -1.20
N ARG A 25 -9.59 10.33 -1.51
CA ARG A 25 -11.03 10.30 -1.78
C ARG A 25 -11.86 10.74 -0.57
N ASP A 26 -11.45 10.35 0.63
CA ASP A 26 -12.07 10.76 1.90
C ASP A 26 -11.70 12.19 2.33
N LYS A 27 -10.95 12.93 1.51
CA LYS A 27 -10.40 14.26 1.82
C LYS A 27 -9.51 14.30 3.06
N ASN A 28 -8.96 13.15 3.48
CA ASN A 28 -8.03 13.08 4.60
C ASN A 28 -6.60 13.40 4.14
N CYS A 29 -6.36 14.68 3.84
CA CYS A 29 -5.12 15.16 3.23
C CYS A 29 -3.88 14.95 4.10
N VAL A 30 -4.01 15.00 5.43
CA VAL A 30 -2.87 14.81 6.36
C VAL A 30 -2.38 13.35 6.33
N GLY A 31 -3.32 12.40 6.35
CA GLY A 31 -3.00 10.98 6.21
C GLY A 31 -2.39 10.66 4.84
N ALA A 32 -2.98 11.21 3.78
CA ALA A 32 -2.48 11.06 2.41
C ALA A 32 -1.05 11.60 2.23
N PHE A 33 -0.77 12.78 2.81
CA PHE A 33 0.56 13.38 2.76
C PHE A 33 1.60 12.53 3.49
N SER A 34 1.30 12.06 4.70
CA SER A 34 2.21 11.19 5.45
C SER A 34 2.52 9.89 4.70
N LEU A 35 1.50 9.23 4.14
CA LEU A 35 1.66 8.02 3.34
C LEU A 35 2.48 8.25 2.06
N ALA A 36 2.37 9.42 1.43
CA ALA A 36 3.17 9.75 0.24
C ALA A 36 4.68 9.74 0.52
N TRP A 37 5.10 10.16 1.72
CA TRP A 37 6.49 10.07 2.15
C TRP A 37 6.97 8.62 2.28
N PHE A 38 6.15 7.75 2.88
CA PHE A 38 6.48 6.32 3.00
C PHE A 38 6.50 5.58 1.66
N ILE A 39 5.58 5.91 0.75
CA ILE A 39 5.58 5.38 -0.62
C ILE A 39 6.88 5.76 -1.34
N SER A 40 7.30 7.02 -1.23
CA SER A 40 8.51 7.51 -1.89
C SER A 40 9.76 6.79 -1.37
N LEU A 41 9.85 6.57 -0.05
CA LEU A 41 10.97 5.84 0.57
C LEU A 41 11.00 4.36 0.13
N SER A 42 9.83 3.71 0.12
CA SER A 42 9.69 2.33 -0.35
C SER A 42 10.06 2.16 -1.82
N ASN A 43 9.67 3.12 -2.68
CA ASN A 43 9.99 3.10 -4.10
C ASN A 43 11.48 3.33 -4.37
N MET A 44 12.14 4.18 -3.59
CA MET A 44 13.58 4.41 -3.70
C MET A 44 14.40 3.15 -3.34
N LEU A 45 13.97 2.42 -2.31
CA LEU A 45 14.54 1.11 -1.95
C LEU A 45 14.30 0.07 -3.04
N TYR A 46 13.08 0.02 -3.59
CA TYR A 46 12.74 -0.88 -4.69
C TYR A 46 13.62 -0.64 -5.92
N ILE A 47 13.74 0.61 -6.40
CA ILE A 47 14.54 0.95 -7.59
C ILE A 47 16.01 0.63 -7.36
N LYS A 48 16.55 0.92 -6.17
CA LYS A 48 17.96 0.63 -5.85
C LYS A 48 18.27 -0.86 -5.94
N VAL A 49 17.39 -1.72 -5.42
CA VAL A 49 17.57 -3.18 -5.48
C VAL A 49 17.29 -3.70 -6.89
N PHE A 50 16.28 -3.16 -7.57
CA PHE A 50 15.93 -3.53 -8.94
C PHE A 50 17.07 -3.27 -9.94
N VAL A 51 17.78 -2.14 -9.81
CA VAL A 51 18.91 -1.77 -10.66
C VAL A 51 20.17 -2.61 -10.36
N MET A 52 20.29 -3.15 -9.15
CA MET A 52 21.43 -3.99 -8.75
C MET A 52 21.28 -5.46 -9.15
N SER A 53 20.07 -5.91 -9.52
CA SER A 53 19.83 -7.33 -9.86
C SER A 53 20.16 -7.64 -11.32
N ASP A 54 21.02 -8.65 -11.54
CA ASP A 54 21.45 -9.10 -12.87
C ASP A 54 20.33 -9.83 -13.65
N GLU A 55 19.34 -10.41 -12.98
CA GLU A 55 18.22 -11.12 -13.61
C GLU A 55 16.95 -10.26 -13.70
N PHE A 56 16.84 -9.51 -14.80
CA PHE A 56 15.75 -8.56 -15.02
C PHE A 56 14.35 -9.22 -15.05
N MET A 57 14.22 -10.39 -15.70
CA MET A 57 12.93 -11.08 -15.85
C MET A 57 12.38 -11.61 -14.52
N LEU A 58 13.23 -12.22 -13.68
CA LEU A 58 12.81 -12.79 -12.40
C LEU A 58 12.40 -11.68 -11.42
N THR A 59 13.16 -10.59 -11.41
CA THR A 59 12.90 -9.38 -10.63
C THR A 59 11.57 -8.75 -11.03
N TYR A 60 11.27 -8.67 -12.33
CA TYR A 60 10.00 -8.16 -12.83
C TYR A 60 8.82 -9.04 -12.42
N LEU A 61 8.96 -10.36 -12.51
CA LEU A 61 7.93 -11.31 -12.07
C LEU A 61 7.64 -11.19 -10.56
N CYS A 62 8.68 -11.11 -9.73
CA CYS A 62 8.54 -10.86 -8.29
C CYS A 62 7.84 -9.53 -8.00
N SER A 63 8.21 -8.47 -8.74
CA SER A 63 7.57 -7.17 -8.58
C SER A 63 6.08 -7.21 -8.94
N ALA A 64 5.73 -7.87 -10.05
CA ALA A 64 4.34 -8.03 -10.50
C ALA A 64 3.50 -8.83 -9.49
N LEU A 65 4.04 -9.93 -8.94
CA LEU A 65 3.37 -10.73 -7.92
C LEU A 65 3.16 -9.93 -6.61
N GLY A 66 4.22 -9.26 -6.13
CA GLY A 66 4.12 -8.42 -4.93
C GLY A 66 3.11 -7.30 -5.10
N SER A 67 3.14 -6.62 -6.24
CA SER A 67 2.19 -5.55 -6.60
C SER A 67 0.75 -6.05 -6.65
N GLY A 68 0.51 -7.20 -7.30
CA GLY A 68 -0.82 -7.79 -7.38
C GLY A 68 -1.42 -8.11 -6.01
N ILE A 69 -0.62 -8.71 -5.13
CA ILE A 69 -1.02 -8.98 -3.74
C ILE A 69 -1.26 -7.68 -2.97
N GLY A 70 -0.40 -6.68 -3.15
CA GLY A 70 -0.50 -5.37 -2.51
C GLY A 70 -1.81 -4.65 -2.83
N ILE A 71 -2.28 -4.70 -4.08
CA ILE A 71 -3.57 -4.11 -4.50
C ILE A 71 -4.73 -4.81 -3.79
N VAL A 72 -4.76 -6.14 -3.82
CA VAL A 72 -5.84 -6.93 -3.20
C VAL A 72 -5.91 -6.66 -1.70
N LEU A 73 -4.76 -6.66 -1.02
CA LEU A 73 -4.68 -6.32 0.40
C LEU A 73 -5.15 -4.89 0.69
N SER A 74 -4.78 -3.92 -0.15
CA SER A 74 -5.21 -2.53 0.03
C SER A 74 -6.73 -2.40 -0.02
N ILE A 75 -7.37 -3.04 -1.00
CA ILE A 75 -8.82 -3.02 -1.15
C ILE A 75 -9.50 -3.68 0.06
N ILE A 76 -9.02 -4.85 0.48
CA ILE A 76 -9.60 -5.58 1.63
C ILE A 76 -9.42 -4.78 2.92
N THR A 77 -8.21 -4.31 3.21
CA THR A 77 -7.93 -3.57 4.45
C THR A 77 -8.80 -2.33 4.54
N TYR A 78 -8.88 -1.55 3.48
CA TYR A 78 -9.70 -0.34 3.51
C TYR A 78 -11.19 -0.66 3.60
N SER A 79 -11.68 -1.69 2.91
CA SER A 79 -13.09 -2.11 3.03
C SER A 79 -13.44 -2.52 4.47
N LYS A 80 -12.54 -3.26 5.13
CA LYS A 80 -12.69 -3.67 6.54
C LYS A 80 -12.60 -2.48 7.49
N VAL A 81 -11.62 -1.59 7.30
CA VAL A 81 -11.43 -0.40 8.14
C VAL A 81 -12.60 0.56 8.00
N TYR A 82 -13.10 0.76 6.78
CA TYR A 82 -14.30 1.54 6.50
C TYR A 82 -15.54 0.93 7.18
N GLU A 83 -15.74 -0.39 7.10
CA GLU A 83 -16.85 -1.08 7.79
C GLU A 83 -16.77 -0.87 9.31
N LEU A 84 -15.57 -0.98 9.90
CA LEU A 84 -15.35 -0.79 11.34
C LEU A 84 -15.59 0.66 11.78
N LEU A 85 -15.09 1.63 11.01
CA LEU A 85 -15.30 3.06 11.26
C LEU A 85 -16.78 3.44 11.11
N SER A 86 -17.46 2.91 10.09
CA SER A 86 -18.89 3.13 9.88
C SER A 86 -19.73 2.52 11.01
N LYS A 87 -19.43 1.31 11.46
CA LYS A 87 -20.12 0.68 12.62
C LYS A 87 -19.94 1.49 13.91
N ARG A 88 -18.75 2.05 14.13
CA ARG A 88 -18.48 2.89 15.31
C ARG A 88 -19.32 4.17 15.31
N SER A 89 -19.47 4.81 14.15
CA SER A 89 -20.31 6.02 14.02
C SER A 89 -21.79 5.74 14.28
N THR A 90 -22.30 4.58 13.87
CA THR A 90 -23.71 4.20 14.12
C THR A 90 -23.99 3.94 15.60
N ASN A 91 -23.04 3.32 16.32
CA ASN A 91 -23.18 3.08 17.76
C ASN A 91 -23.13 4.37 18.58
N GLU A 92 -22.34 5.38 18.20
CA GLU A 92 -22.34 6.68 18.89
C GLU A 92 -23.67 7.43 18.75
N LYS A 93 -24.41 7.23 17.66
CA LYS A 93 -25.73 7.86 17.45
C LYS A 93 -26.87 7.23 18.25
N GLN A 94 -26.69 6.04 18.84
CA GLN A 94 -27.71 5.39 19.67
C GLN A 94 -27.66 5.77 21.16
N TYR A 95 -26.63 6.51 21.60
CA TYR A 95 -26.47 6.96 22.99
C TYR A 95 -26.67 8.47 23.19
N HIS A 96 -27.21 9.15 22.19
CA HIS A 96 -27.68 10.54 22.26
C HIS A 96 -29.18 10.58 21.98
#